data_AF-A0A3C0ZKI1-F1
#
_entry.id   AF-A0A3C0ZKI1-F1
#
_cell.length_a   1.000
_cell.length_b   1.000
_cell.length_c   1.000
_cell.angle_alpha   90.00
_cell.angle_beta   90.00
_cell.angle_gamma   90.00
#
_symmetry.space_group_name_H-M   'P 1'
#
loop_
_entity.id
_entity.type
_entity.pdbx_description
1 polymer ?
#
loop_
_entity_poly.entity_id
_entity_poly.type
_entity_poly.pdbx_seq_one_letter_code
_entity_poly.pdbx_strand_id
1 'polypeptide(L)' 'SGWCPAQALAFERAKRVAALGELKDKVAFREINTFDRAVFREWGIADALFVDHKEVRTGPPPSFERIRKIVHRQVKRLRV' A
#
# COMPACT_ATOMS: atom_id res chain seq x y z
N SER A 1 6.87 -4.49 10.27
CA SER A 1 8.17 -5.20 10.36
C SER A 1 9.24 -4.41 9.60
N GLY A 2 10.08 -3.63 10.28
CA GLY A 2 11.19 -2.87 9.69
C GLY A 2 12.42 -3.72 9.30
N TRP A 3 12.30 -5.05 9.34
CA TRP A 3 13.40 -5.99 9.10
C TRP A 3 13.83 -6.03 7.62
N CYS A 4 12.91 -5.72 6.70
CA CYS A 4 13.20 -5.66 5.27
C CYS A 4 13.16 -4.21 4.75
N PRO A 5 14.31 -3.62 4.38
CA PRO A 5 14.36 -2.26 3.83
C PRO A 5 13.46 -2.07 2.59
N ALA A 6 13.29 -3.13 1.80
CA ALA A 6 12.41 -3.10 0.63
C ALA A 6 10.94 -2.82 1.01
N GLN A 7 10.47 -3.40 2.11
CA GLN A 7 9.07 -3.28 2.55
C GLN A 7 8.82 -1.94 3.23
N ALA A 8 9.80 -1.42 3.96
CA ALA A 8 9.78 -0.03 4.43
C ALA A 8 9.66 0.96 3.26
N LEU A 9 10.41 0.74 2.16
CA LEU A 9 10.30 1.57 0.96
C LEU A 9 8.94 1.47 0.29
N ALA A 10 8.38 0.26 0.16
CA ALA A 10 7.05 0.07 -0.42
C ALA A 10 5.97 0.79 0.41
N PHE A 11 6.03 0.67 1.74
CA PHE A 11 5.16 1.36 2.68
C PHE A 11 5.24 2.89 2.54
N GLU A 12 6.44 3.46 2.63
CA GLU A 12 6.65 4.91 2.55
C GLU A 12 6.21 5.47 1.19
N ARG A 13 6.49 4.76 0.10
CA ARG A 13 6.03 5.16 -1.23
C ARG A 13 4.51 5.12 -1.34
N ALA A 14 3.86 4.08 -0.83
CA ALA A 14 2.39 3.97 -0.85
C ALA A 14 1.73 5.08 -0.03
N LYS A 15 2.25 5.36 1.17
CA LYS A 15 1.80 6.48 2.02
C LYS A 15 1.91 7.82 1.30
N ARG A 16 3.05 8.08 0.64
CA ARG A 16 3.25 9.31 -0.17
C ARG A 16 2.31 9.40 -1.37
N VAL A 17 2.04 8.28 -2.07
CA VAL A 17 1.09 8.25 -3.20
C VAL A 17 -0.32 8.61 -2.72
N ALA A 18 -0.77 8.05 -1.58
CA ALA A 18 -2.09 8.37 -1.04
C ALA A 18 -2.23 9.84 -0.61
N ALA A 19 -1.12 10.47 -0.21
CA ALA A 19 -1.08 11.88 0.17
C ALA A 19 -1.03 12.87 -1.03
N LEU A 20 -0.92 12.38 -2.27
CA LEU A 20 -0.93 13.25 -3.45
C LEU A 20 -2.26 14.00 -3.57
N GLY A 21 -2.19 15.30 -3.87
CA GLY A 21 -3.37 16.18 -3.92
C GLY A 21 -4.45 15.67 -4.88
N GLU A 22 -4.09 15.09 -6.02
CA GLU A 22 -5.04 14.57 -7.00
C GLU A 22 -5.75 13.25 -6.59
N LEU A 23 -5.23 12.59 -5.54
CA LEU A 23 -5.70 11.31 -5.00
C LEU A 23 -6.28 11.41 -3.58
N LYS A 24 -5.91 12.42 -2.80
CA LYS A 24 -6.22 12.56 -1.37
C LYS A 24 -7.69 12.34 -1.03
N ASP A 25 -8.62 12.86 -1.85
CA ASP A 25 -10.06 12.75 -1.60
C ASP A 25 -10.70 11.47 -2.17
N LYS A 26 -9.89 10.61 -2.81
CA LYS A 26 -10.37 9.40 -3.50
C LYS A 26 -9.74 8.12 -2.96
N VAL A 27 -8.76 8.24 -2.06
CA VAL A 27 -7.96 7.12 -1.56
C VAL A 27 -7.83 7.25 -0.05
N ALA A 28 -8.23 6.20 0.68
CA ALA A 28 -7.94 6.05 2.10
C ALA A 28 -6.68 5.19 2.27
N PHE A 29 -5.70 5.69 3.02
CA PHE A 29 -4.53 4.90 3.41
C PHE A 29 -4.77 4.29 4.79
N ARG A 30 -4.62 2.96 4.90
CA ARG A 30 -4.73 2.24 6.17
C ARG A 30 -3.46 1.44 6.40
N GLU A 31 -2.79 1.75 7.51
CA GLU A 31 -1.67 0.96 8.01
C GLU A 31 -2.19 -0.17 8.90
N ILE A 32 -1.69 -1.39 8.67
CA ILE A 32 -1.94 -2.54 9.53
C ILE A 32 -0.61 -2.89 10.20
N ASN A 33 -0.50 -2.59 11.49
CA ASN A 33 0.74 -2.79 12.22
C ASN A 33 0.86 -4.25 12.69
N THR A 34 1.43 -5.09 11.84
CA THR A 34 1.65 -6.52 12.11
C THR A 34 2.86 -6.80 13.02
N PHE A 35 3.51 -5.77 13.56
CA PHE A 35 4.39 -5.98 14.72
C PHE A 35 3.59 -6.33 15.98
N ASP A 36 2.33 -5.88 16.06
CA ASP A 36 1.43 -6.35 17.10
C ASP A 36 1.09 -7.82 16.80
N ARG A 37 1.35 -8.69 17.79
CA ARG A 37 1.14 -10.13 17.67
C ARG A 37 -0.33 -10.50 17.49
N ALA A 38 -1.27 -9.75 18.09
CA ALA A 38 -2.69 -9.99 17.93
C ALA A 38 -3.12 -9.66 16.49
N VAL A 39 -2.69 -8.50 15.96
CA VAL A 39 -2.95 -8.09 14.58
C VAL A 39 -2.33 -9.09 13.59
N PHE A 40 -1.09 -9.52 13.81
CA PHE A 40 -0.46 -10.53 12.96
C PHE A 40 -1.23 -11.85 12.94
N ARG A 41 -1.77 -12.29 14.09
CA ARG A 41 -2.57 -13.51 14.18
C ARG A 41 -3.93 -13.40 13.50
N GLU A 42 -4.57 -12.24 13.58
CA GLU A 42 -5.83 -11.95 12.91
C GLU A 42 -5.67 -11.96 11.38
N TRP A 43 -4.63 -11.29 10.89
CA TRP A 43 -4.44 -11.11 9.45
C TRP A 43 -3.65 -12.25 8.80
N GLY A 44 -2.81 -12.97 9.56
CA GLY A 44 -2.00 -14.09 9.09
C GLY A 44 -0.91 -13.72 8.08
N ILE A 45 -0.72 -12.42 7.78
CA ILE A 45 0.15 -11.90 6.74
C ILE A 45 0.91 -10.69 7.31
N ALA A 46 2.19 -10.56 6.95
CA ALA A 46 3.00 -9.38 7.18
C ALA A 46 3.65 -8.90 5.88
N ASP A 47 4.19 -7.68 5.87
CA ASP A 47 4.99 -7.15 4.76
C ASP A 47 4.26 -7.18 3.39
N ALA A 48 2.96 -6.88 3.39
CA ALA A 48 2.13 -6.89 2.20
C ALA A 48 1.53 -5.50 1.91
N LEU A 49 1.36 -5.19 0.63
CA LEU A 49 0.71 -3.97 0.16
C LEU A 49 -0.52 -4.36 -0.68
N PHE A 50 -1.67 -3.82 -0.31
CA PHE A 50 -2.91 -4.00 -1.06
C PHE A 50 -3.40 -2.65 -1.57
N VAL A 51 -3.95 -2.66 -2.78
CA VAL A 51 -4.78 -1.57 -3.30
C VAL A 51 -6.17 -2.16 -3.53
N ASP A 52 -7.15 -1.68 -2.78
CA ASP A 52 -8.46 -2.29 -2.62
C ASP A 52 -8.30 -3.76 -2.14
N HIS A 53 -8.80 -4.72 -2.91
CA HIS A 53 -8.71 -6.16 -2.62
C HIS A 53 -7.61 -6.86 -3.42
N LYS A 54 -6.70 -6.10 -4.06
CA LYS A 54 -5.65 -6.66 -4.92
C LYS A 54 -4.28 -6.47 -4.29
N GLU A 55 -3.58 -7.58 -4.08
CA GLU A 55 -2.21 -7.57 -3.63
C GLU A 55 -1.30 -6.97 -4.71
N VAL A 56 -0.45 -6.04 -4.30
CA VAL A 56 0.65 -5.52 -5.10
C VAL A 56 1.87 -6.35 -4.76
N ARG A 57 2.32 -7.22 -5.69
CA ARG A 57 3.58 -7.98 -5.50
C ARG A 57 4.71 -7.01 -5.16
N THR A 58 5.33 -7.24 -4.00
CA THR A 58 6.35 -6.34 -3.41
C THR A 58 7.79 -6.75 -3.71
N GLY A 59 8.04 -7.86 -4.40
CA GLY A 59 9.37 -8.18 -4.91
C GLY A 59 9.66 -7.45 -6.23
N PRO A 60 10.95 -7.15 -6.54
CA PRO A 60 11.63 -6.00 -5.94
C PRO A 60 10.69 -4.84 -5.55
N PRO A 61 11.03 -4.02 -4.54
CA PRO A 61 10.11 -3.05 -3.98
C PRO A 61 9.58 -2.11 -5.05
N PRO A 62 8.25 -2.01 -5.23
CA PRO A 62 7.67 -1.25 -6.33
C PRO A 62 8.08 0.22 -6.24
N SER A 63 8.41 0.81 -7.39
CA SER A 63 8.72 2.24 -7.47
C SER A 63 7.49 3.08 -7.13
N PHE A 64 7.72 4.32 -6.71
CA PHE A 64 6.65 5.29 -6.46
C PHE A 64 5.71 5.41 -7.67
N GLU A 65 6.26 5.56 -8.88
CA GLU A 65 5.50 5.64 -10.12
C GLU A 65 4.68 4.38 -10.40
N ARG A 66 5.19 3.20 -10.05
CA ARG A 66 4.44 1.94 -10.21
C ARG A 66 3.22 1.92 -9.31
N ILE A 67 3.37 2.26 -8.03
CA ILE A 67 2.27 2.32 -7.07
C ILE A 67 1.26 3.39 -7.51
N ARG A 68 1.73 4.60 -7.85
CA ARG A 68 0.90 5.69 -8.37
C ARG A 68 0.08 5.26 -9.59
N LYS A 69 0.69 4.57 -10.56
CA LYS A 69 -0.01 4.04 -11.74
C LYS A 69 -1.05 2.97 -11.40
N ILE A 70 -0.85 2.17 -10.36
CA ILE A 70 -1.84 1.18 -9.90
C ILE A 70 -3.04 1.91 -9.27
N VAL A 71 -2.78 2.83 -8.35
CA VAL A 71 -3.83 3.60 -7.64
C VAL A 71 -4.65 4.44 -8.63
N HIS A 72 -4.02 5.17 -9.55
CA HIS A 72 -4.76 5.91 -10.57
C HIS A 72 -5.64 5.03 -11.45
N ARG A 73 -5.21 3.80 -11.77
CA ARG A 73 -6.03 2.87 -12.55
C ARG A 73 -7.28 2.46 -11.80
N GLN A 74 -7.22 2.32 -10.48
CA GLN A 74 -8.40 2.02 -9.66
C GLN A 74 -9.30 3.23 -9.51
N VAL A 75 -8.73 4.39 -9.19
CA VAL A 75 -9.49 5.64 -9.06
C VAL A 75 -10.24 6.02 -10.33
N LYS A 76 -9.66 5.75 -11.52
CA LYS A 76 -10.36 5.96 -12.80
C LYS A 76 -11.64 5.11 -12.95
N ARG A 77 -11.72 3.96 -12.28
CA ARG A 77 -12.90 3.08 -12.33
C ARG A 77 -14.04 3.56 -11.43
N LEU A 78 -13.75 4.42 -10.44
CA LEU A 78 -14.76 5.02 -9.57
C LEU A 78 -15.58 6.12 -10.24
N ARG A 79 -15.13 6.59 -11.42
CA ARG A 79 -15.78 7.65 -12.20
C ARG A 79 -16.75 7.11 -13.26
N VAL A 80 -17.09 5.83 -13.17
CA VAL A 80 -18.03 5.13 -14.05
C VAL A 80 -19.30 4.88 -13.25
#